data_AF-A0A6L3Y189-F1
#
_entry.id   AF-A0A6L3Y189-F1
#
_cell.length_a   1.000
_cell.length_b   1.000
_cell.length_c   1.000
_cell.angle_alpha   90.00
_cell.angle_beta   90.00
_cell.angle_gamma   90.00
#
_symmetry.space_group_name_H-M   'P 1'
#
loop_
_entity.id
_entity.type
_entity.pdbx_description
1 polymer ?
#
loop_
_entity_poly.entity_id
_entity_poly.type
_entity_poly.pdbx_seq_one_letter_code
_entity_poly.pdbx_strand_id
1 'polypeptide(L)'
;MNTEQLMTLCQRHHALLLASDADMISIAVVGNPASELMEALRFATQKRIDIECWTAERMEKRLQSVSSSHLPGIAPNSAADVLSTTLQQAVNQRASDIHIEPTEHGYQIRLRIDGVLYPQPPISAALGTTLAARLKVLGQLDIAERRLPQDGQFTVELASIPVSFRIATLPCSGGEKIVLRLLHQVQQALELEQLGMSADQQARFAGALNSPQGLILVTGPTGSGKTVTLYSALQARNTPDVNIWSVENPVEIPLAGLNQTQINPRAGLTFQSVLRALLRQDPDIIMVGEIRDGETAEIAIKAAQTGHLVLSTLHTNSTTETLVRLQQMGVARWMISSALSMVIAQRLVRRLCPYCRQEASRHTELPRTLWPRPLPRWQPTGCDRCYHGFYGRVAILEVLVIAD
;
A
#
# COMPACT_ATOMS: atom_id res chain seq x y z
N MET A 1 -25.71 27.95 -31.46
CA MET A 1 -24.83 28.03 -30.27
C MET A 1 -24.62 26.63 -29.71
N ASN A 2 -23.39 26.24 -29.37
CA ASN A 2 -23.10 24.92 -28.79
C ASN A 2 -23.54 24.88 -27.30
N THR A 3 -23.89 23.70 -26.79
CA THR A 3 -24.41 23.52 -25.42
C THR A 3 -23.48 24.07 -24.33
N GLU A 4 -22.16 24.02 -24.54
CA GLU A 4 -21.16 24.59 -23.61
C GLU A 4 -21.25 26.11 -23.51
N GLN A 5 -21.46 26.82 -24.62
CA GLN A 5 -21.61 28.29 -24.61
C GLN A 5 -22.91 28.70 -23.90
N LEU A 6 -23.96 27.88 -24.01
CA LEU A 6 -25.21 28.05 -23.28
C LEU A 6 -25.05 27.86 -21.77
N MET A 7 -24.29 26.84 -21.36
CA MET A 7 -24.00 26.61 -19.94
C MET A 7 -23.21 27.76 -19.33
N THR A 8 -22.17 28.25 -20.01
CA THR A 8 -21.37 29.40 -19.53
C THR A 8 -22.19 30.67 -19.42
N LEU A 9 -23.10 30.92 -20.38
CA LEU A 9 -24.04 32.03 -20.31
C LEU A 9 -24.97 31.92 -19.10
N CYS A 10 -25.54 30.74 -18.85
CA CYS A 10 -26.43 30.50 -17.71
C CYS A 10 -25.69 30.70 -16.38
N GLN A 11 -24.48 30.16 -16.24
CA GLN A 11 -23.66 30.30 -15.03
C GLN A 11 -23.35 31.76 -14.71
N ARG A 12 -23.03 32.57 -15.72
CA ARG A 12 -22.72 34.01 -15.55
C ARG A 12 -23.88 34.80 -14.95
N HIS A 13 -25.11 34.35 -15.18
CA HIS A 13 -26.33 35.01 -14.73
C HIS A 13 -27.06 34.21 -13.62
N HIS A 14 -26.33 33.37 -12.89
CA HIS A 14 -26.85 32.57 -11.77
C HIS A 14 -28.06 31.67 -12.15
N ALA A 15 -28.07 31.18 -13.38
CA ALA A 15 -29.05 30.23 -13.90
C ALA A 15 -28.41 28.87 -14.13
N LEU A 16 -29.21 27.80 -14.05
CA LEU A 16 -28.80 26.43 -14.30
C LEU A 16 -29.48 25.90 -15.55
N LEU A 17 -28.72 25.40 -16.53
CA LEU A 17 -29.28 24.74 -17.70
C LEU A 17 -29.79 23.34 -17.31
N LEU A 18 -31.10 23.09 -17.48
CA LEU A 18 -31.73 21.81 -17.16
C LEU A 18 -31.71 20.85 -18.36
N ALA A 19 -32.08 21.35 -19.54
CA ALA A 19 -32.11 20.59 -20.78
C ALA A 19 -31.99 21.54 -22.00
N SER A 20 -31.49 21.02 -23.14
CA SER A 20 -31.39 21.77 -24.40
C SER A 20 -31.56 20.80 -25.57
N ASP A 21 -32.71 20.88 -26.23
CA ASP A 21 -33.05 20.11 -27.43
C ASP A 21 -32.99 21.00 -28.68
N ALA A 22 -33.33 20.48 -29.86
CA ALA A 22 -33.27 21.24 -31.12
C ALA A 22 -34.10 22.54 -31.09
N ASP A 23 -35.28 22.50 -30.45
CA ASP A 23 -36.26 23.60 -30.50
C ASP A 23 -36.52 24.30 -29.15
N MET A 24 -36.04 23.73 -28.04
CA MET A 24 -36.33 24.21 -26.69
C MET A 24 -35.10 24.16 -25.78
N ILE A 25 -35.02 25.13 -24.87
CA ILE A 25 -34.05 25.19 -23.78
C ILE A 25 -34.82 25.35 -22.47
N SER A 26 -34.55 24.50 -21.49
CA SER A 26 -35.12 24.61 -20.15
C SER A 26 -34.03 25.04 -19.16
N ILE A 27 -34.30 26.09 -18.40
CA ILE A 27 -33.38 26.63 -17.40
C ILE A 27 -34.07 26.77 -16.03
N ALA A 28 -33.29 26.66 -14.96
CA ALA A 28 -33.72 27.00 -13.61
C ALA A 28 -33.07 28.30 -13.13
N VAL A 29 -33.83 29.15 -12.48
CA VAL A 29 -33.35 30.39 -11.83
C VAL A 29 -33.87 30.46 -10.40
N VAL A 30 -33.11 31.11 -9.51
CA VAL A 30 -33.58 31.34 -8.14
C VAL A 30 -34.47 32.59 -8.11
N GLY A 31 -35.74 32.43 -7.72
CA GLY A 31 -36.70 33.55 -7.73
C GLY A 31 -37.11 33.95 -9.15
N ASN A 32 -37.11 35.24 -9.47
CA ASN A 32 -37.54 35.75 -10.78
C ASN A 32 -36.34 35.91 -11.74
N PRO A 33 -36.51 35.57 -13.05
CA PRO A 33 -35.44 35.73 -14.02
C PRO A 33 -35.09 37.21 -14.22
N ALA A 34 -33.80 37.53 -14.19
CA ALA A 34 -33.30 38.86 -14.51
C ALA A 34 -33.58 39.22 -15.99
N SER A 35 -33.95 40.47 -16.28
CA SER A 35 -34.20 40.95 -17.64
C SER A 35 -32.97 40.76 -18.56
N GLU A 36 -31.78 40.97 -18.02
CA GLU A 36 -30.50 40.80 -18.73
C GLU A 36 -30.28 39.35 -19.19
N LEU A 37 -30.63 38.36 -18.36
CA LEU A 37 -30.54 36.95 -18.70
C LEU A 37 -31.49 36.60 -19.86
N MET A 38 -32.70 37.17 -19.83
CA MET A 38 -33.71 36.94 -20.87
C MET A 38 -33.29 37.52 -22.21
N GLU A 39 -32.72 38.72 -22.22
CA GLU A 39 -32.18 39.34 -23.43
C GLU A 39 -30.98 38.56 -23.97
N ALA A 40 -30.06 38.16 -23.09
CA ALA A 40 -28.89 37.37 -23.47
C ALA A 40 -29.28 36.01 -24.09
N LEU A 41 -30.26 35.29 -23.51
CA LEU A 41 -30.71 34.00 -24.04
C LEU A 41 -31.48 34.14 -25.36
N ARG A 42 -32.31 35.19 -25.52
CA ARG A 42 -33.03 35.48 -26.77
C ARG A 42 -32.08 35.91 -27.89
N PHE A 43 -31.02 36.64 -27.56
CA PHE A 43 -29.99 37.01 -28.53
C PHE A 43 -29.16 35.81 -28.94
N ALA A 44 -28.80 34.96 -27.96
CA ALA A 44 -27.91 33.83 -28.20
C ALA A 44 -28.60 32.61 -28.82
N THR A 45 -29.93 32.50 -28.69
CA THR A 45 -30.72 31.38 -29.22
C THR A 45 -32.09 31.80 -29.74
N GLN A 46 -32.48 31.23 -30.88
CA GLN A 46 -33.84 31.37 -31.44
C GLN A 46 -34.81 30.28 -30.93
N LYS A 47 -34.41 29.51 -29.91
CA LYS A 47 -35.19 28.40 -29.37
C LYS A 47 -36.23 28.90 -28.36
N ARG A 48 -37.28 28.11 -28.11
CA ARG A 48 -38.22 28.40 -27.03
C ARG A 48 -37.52 28.22 -25.68
N ILE A 49 -37.65 29.19 -24.79
CA ILE A 49 -37.02 29.17 -23.47
C ILE A 49 -38.10 28.85 -22.43
N ASP A 50 -37.93 27.74 -21.74
CA ASP A 50 -38.73 27.35 -20.58
C ASP A 50 -37.95 27.66 -19.30
N ILE A 51 -38.61 28.23 -18.30
CA ILE A 51 -37.96 28.79 -17.11
C ILE A 51 -38.65 28.25 -15.86
N GLU A 52 -37.91 27.47 -15.10
CA GLU A 52 -38.33 27.01 -13.78
C GLU A 52 -37.78 27.95 -12.69
N CYS A 53 -38.68 28.58 -11.93
CA CYS A 53 -38.29 29.37 -10.77
C CYS A 53 -38.14 28.44 -9.55
N TRP A 54 -36.92 28.31 -9.04
CA TRP A 54 -36.58 27.45 -7.90
C TRP A 54 -36.30 28.27 -6.65
N THR A 55 -36.39 27.61 -5.49
CA THR A 55 -35.86 28.14 -4.22
C THR A 55 -34.34 27.97 -4.18
N ALA A 56 -33.66 28.80 -3.38
CA ALA A 56 -32.22 28.70 -3.18
C ALA A 56 -31.81 27.29 -2.67
N GLU A 57 -32.56 26.73 -1.72
CA GLU A 57 -32.33 25.37 -1.22
C GLU A 57 -32.44 24.29 -2.29
N ARG A 58 -33.42 24.39 -3.21
CA ARG A 58 -33.58 23.41 -4.29
C ARG A 58 -32.43 23.51 -5.30
N MET A 59 -31.96 24.73 -5.59
CA MET A 59 -30.82 24.98 -6.46
C MET A 59 -29.53 24.39 -5.86
N GLU A 60 -29.28 24.62 -4.58
CA GLU A 60 -28.09 24.14 -3.88
C GLU A 60 -28.08 22.61 -3.75
N LYS A 61 -29.23 22.00 -3.42
CA LYS A 61 -29.39 20.54 -3.40
C LYS A 61 -29.17 19.92 -4.79
N ARG A 62 -29.59 20.59 -5.86
CA ARG A 62 -29.33 20.12 -7.23
C ARG A 62 -27.86 20.23 -7.59
N LEU A 63 -27.19 21.34 -7.28
CA LEU A 63 -25.74 21.51 -7.51
C LEU A 63 -24.93 20.45 -6.74
N GLN A 64 -25.28 20.16 -5.48
CA GLN A 64 -24.66 19.09 -4.70
C GLN A 64 -24.95 17.69 -5.26
N SER A 65 -26.16 17.46 -5.82
CA SER A 65 -26.49 16.20 -6.49
C SER A 65 -25.74 16.02 -7.81
N VAL A 66 -25.53 17.08 -8.59
CA VAL A 66 -24.74 17.03 -9.84
C VAL A 66 -23.25 16.80 -9.54
N SER A 67 -22.74 17.29 -8.41
CA SER A 67 -21.39 16.97 -7.91
C SER A 67 -21.23 15.52 -7.41
N SER A 68 -22.33 14.80 -7.14
CA SER A 68 -22.32 13.44 -6.60
C SER A 68 -22.88 12.36 -7.55
N SER A 69 -23.49 12.77 -8.66
CA SER A 69 -23.96 11.84 -9.70
C SER A 69 -23.79 12.44 -11.09
N HIS A 70 -22.58 12.36 -11.64
CA HIS A 70 -22.35 12.17 -13.07
C HIS A 70 -20.89 11.80 -13.37
N LEU A 71 -20.66 10.50 -13.58
CA LEU A 71 -19.80 10.03 -14.67
C LEU A 71 -20.68 9.92 -15.93
N PRO A 72 -20.54 10.86 -16.87
CA PRO A 72 -20.44 10.53 -18.27
C PRO A 72 -19.15 11.16 -18.80
N GLY A 73 -18.33 10.35 -19.49
CA GLY A 73 -17.06 10.69 -20.11
C GLY A 73 -16.69 12.18 -20.19
N ILE A 74 -16.11 12.72 -19.12
CA ILE A 74 -15.24 13.88 -19.17
C ILE A 74 -13.85 13.32 -18.96
N ALA A 75 -13.05 13.32 -20.02
CA ALA A 75 -11.62 13.07 -19.88
C ALA A 75 -11.11 14.02 -18.79
N PRO A 76 -10.37 13.54 -17.78
CA PRO A 76 -9.81 14.41 -16.76
C PRO A 76 -8.84 15.37 -17.45
N ASN A 77 -9.29 16.61 -17.72
CA ASN A 77 -8.56 17.55 -18.56
C ASN A 77 -7.36 18.16 -17.83
N SER A 78 -7.29 18.07 -16.49
CA SER A 78 -6.13 18.54 -15.73
C SER A 78 -5.35 17.38 -15.11
N ALA A 79 -4.02 17.47 -15.16
CA ALA A 79 -3.13 16.55 -14.46
C ALA A 79 -3.36 16.54 -12.93
N ALA A 80 -3.96 17.62 -12.39
CA ALA A 80 -4.35 17.68 -10.99
C ALA A 80 -5.41 16.64 -10.66
N ASP A 81 -6.46 16.60 -11.48
CA ASP A 81 -7.63 15.77 -11.24
C ASP A 81 -7.30 14.29 -11.46
N VAL A 82 -6.49 13.99 -12.47
CA VAL A 82 -5.96 12.63 -12.68
C VAL A 82 -5.17 12.18 -11.46
N LEU A 83 -4.28 13.03 -10.96
CA LEU A 83 -3.44 12.69 -9.82
C LEU A 83 -4.30 12.47 -8.57
N SER A 84 -5.15 13.43 -8.20
CA SER A 84 -6.00 13.34 -7.01
C SER A 84 -6.93 12.12 -7.06
N THR A 85 -7.55 11.87 -8.22
CA THR A 85 -8.41 10.70 -8.44
C THR A 85 -7.62 9.41 -8.32
N THR A 86 -6.42 9.33 -8.91
CA THR A 86 -5.56 8.14 -8.84
C THR A 86 -5.12 7.86 -7.41
N LEU A 87 -4.69 8.88 -6.66
CA LEU A 87 -4.29 8.74 -5.25
C LEU A 87 -5.47 8.32 -4.38
N GLN A 88 -6.64 8.96 -4.53
CA GLN A 88 -7.84 8.61 -3.79
C GLN A 88 -8.32 7.18 -4.12
N GLN A 89 -8.28 6.80 -5.39
CA GLN A 89 -8.63 5.45 -5.82
C GLN A 89 -7.69 4.41 -5.22
N ALA A 90 -6.38 4.68 -5.20
CA ALA A 90 -5.39 3.79 -4.59
C ALA A 90 -5.68 3.57 -3.10
N VAL A 91 -6.02 4.61 -2.35
CA VAL A 91 -6.42 4.51 -0.93
C VAL A 91 -7.71 3.69 -0.79
N ASN A 92 -8.76 4.05 -1.53
CA ASN A 92 -10.07 3.38 -1.45
C ASN A 92 -9.99 1.88 -1.79
N GLN A 93 -9.13 1.52 -2.75
CA GLN A 93 -8.92 0.15 -3.20
C GLN A 93 -7.86 -0.59 -2.37
N ARG A 94 -7.25 0.06 -1.35
CA ARG A 94 -6.18 -0.50 -0.50
C ARG A 94 -4.98 -0.98 -1.32
N ALA A 95 -4.59 -0.19 -2.31
CA ALA A 95 -3.40 -0.45 -3.11
C ALA A 95 -2.13 -0.21 -2.26
N SER A 96 -1.12 -1.07 -2.40
CA SER A 96 0.18 -0.90 -1.77
C SER A 96 1.09 0.05 -2.56
N ASP A 97 1.00 0.00 -3.89
CA ASP A 97 1.86 0.75 -4.78
C ASP A 97 1.04 1.27 -5.98
N ILE A 98 1.40 2.45 -6.47
CA ILE A 98 0.93 3.06 -7.71
C ILE A 98 2.12 3.10 -8.66
N HIS A 99 1.98 2.48 -9.82
CA HIS A 99 2.99 2.48 -10.88
C HIS A 99 2.52 3.40 -12.00
N ILE A 100 3.36 4.33 -12.43
CA ILE A 100 3.12 5.22 -13.56
C ILE A 100 4.30 5.03 -14.51
N GLU A 101 4.06 4.39 -15.64
CA GLU A 101 5.13 3.85 -16.49
C GLU A 101 4.98 4.35 -17.93
N PRO A 102 6.08 4.81 -18.56
CA PRO A 102 6.04 5.16 -19.98
C PRO A 102 5.82 3.88 -20.82
N THR A 103 5.10 4.06 -21.91
CA THR A 103 4.82 3.05 -22.94
C THR A 103 5.06 3.65 -24.32
N GLU A 104 5.01 2.86 -25.39
CA GLU A 104 5.25 3.33 -26.76
C GLU A 104 4.30 4.48 -27.18
N HIS A 105 3.06 4.49 -26.69
CA HIS A 105 2.02 5.44 -27.11
C HIS A 105 1.53 6.37 -26.00
N GLY A 106 2.17 6.39 -24.83
CA GLY A 106 1.70 7.18 -23.69
C GLY A 106 2.22 6.66 -22.36
N TYR A 107 1.39 6.71 -21.32
CA TYR A 107 1.70 6.15 -20.01
C TYR A 107 0.62 5.18 -19.53
N GLN A 108 1.06 4.14 -18.82
CA GLN A 108 0.21 3.17 -18.16
C GLN A 108 0.27 3.39 -16.66
N ILE A 109 -0.90 3.62 -16.04
CA ILE A 109 -1.04 3.60 -14.58
C ILE A 109 -1.44 2.19 -14.15
N ARG A 110 -0.79 1.62 -13.13
CA ARG A 110 -1.16 0.33 -12.53
C ARG A 110 -1.21 0.45 -11.02
N LEU A 111 -2.25 -0.10 -10.40
CA LEU A 111 -2.36 -0.19 -8.95
C LEU A 111 -1.99 -1.60 -8.49
N ARG A 112 -1.13 -1.72 -7.49
CA ARG A 112 -0.86 -3.01 -6.84
C ARG A 112 -1.84 -3.22 -5.71
N ILE A 113 -2.83 -4.09 -5.90
CA ILE A 113 -3.87 -4.38 -4.90
C ILE A 113 -3.70 -5.85 -4.46
N ASP A 114 -3.56 -6.06 -3.15
CA ASP A 114 -3.33 -7.39 -2.57
C ASP A 114 -2.21 -8.19 -3.28
N GLY A 115 -1.15 -7.49 -3.70
CA GLY A 115 0.06 -8.04 -4.34
C GLY A 115 -0.01 -8.13 -5.87
N VAL A 116 -1.18 -7.99 -6.47
CA VAL A 116 -1.39 -8.12 -7.93
C VAL A 116 -1.48 -6.75 -8.59
N LEU A 117 -0.86 -6.58 -9.76
CA LEU A 117 -0.93 -5.35 -10.55
C LEU A 117 -2.19 -5.32 -11.40
N TYR A 118 -2.89 -4.20 -11.36
CA TYR A 118 -4.10 -3.98 -12.11
C TYR A 118 -4.00 -2.70 -12.94
N PRO A 119 -4.14 -2.80 -14.28
CA PRO A 119 -4.05 -1.65 -15.17
C PRO A 119 -5.25 -0.73 -14.98
N GLN A 120 -4.98 0.57 -15.01
CA GLN A 120 -5.96 1.64 -15.15
C GLN A 120 -6.03 2.07 -16.63
N PRO A 121 -7.01 2.88 -17.04
CA PRO A 121 -7.01 3.45 -18.39
C PRO A 121 -5.69 4.17 -18.69
N PRO A 122 -5.09 3.95 -19.89
CA PRO A 122 -3.86 4.62 -20.26
C PRO A 122 -4.07 6.12 -20.42
N ILE A 123 -3.00 6.88 -20.22
CA ILE A 123 -3.00 8.35 -20.35
C ILE A 123 -2.02 8.80 -21.44
N SER A 124 -2.23 10.00 -21.97
CA SER A 124 -1.35 10.55 -23.00
C SER A 124 0.07 10.81 -22.49
N ALA A 125 1.06 10.82 -23.39
CA ALA A 125 2.46 11.10 -23.05
C ALA A 125 2.63 12.50 -22.40
N ALA A 126 1.89 13.49 -22.90
CA ALA A 126 1.88 14.84 -22.34
C ALA A 126 1.40 14.83 -20.88
N LEU A 127 0.27 14.18 -20.61
CA LEU A 127 -0.29 14.07 -19.27
C LEU A 127 0.65 13.31 -18.32
N GLY A 128 1.24 12.20 -18.76
CA GLY A 128 2.23 11.45 -17.98
C GLY A 128 3.46 12.29 -17.60
N THR A 129 3.95 13.10 -18.53
CA THR A 129 5.07 14.03 -18.26
C THR A 129 4.68 15.10 -17.24
N THR A 130 3.46 15.64 -17.32
CA THR A 130 2.95 16.62 -16.34
C THR A 130 2.77 15.99 -14.95
N LEU A 131 2.27 14.75 -14.88
CA LEU A 131 2.18 13.99 -13.62
C LEU A 131 3.56 13.78 -13.01
N ALA A 132 4.56 13.43 -13.83
CA ALA A 132 5.93 13.22 -13.36
C ALA A 132 6.52 14.49 -12.72
N ALA A 133 6.40 15.63 -13.40
CA ALA A 133 6.85 16.91 -12.86
C ALA A 133 6.14 17.27 -11.55
N ARG A 134 4.82 17.07 -11.48
CA ARG A 134 4.04 17.38 -10.27
C ARG A 134 4.39 16.47 -9.09
N LEU A 135 4.59 15.18 -9.34
CA LEU A 135 5.01 14.22 -8.33
C LEU A 135 6.43 14.52 -7.82
N LYS A 136 7.33 14.97 -8.70
CA LYS A 136 8.64 15.48 -8.30
C LYS A 136 8.56 16.71 -7.40
N VAL A 137 7.69 17.67 -7.70
CA VAL A 137 7.43 18.81 -6.80
C VAL A 137 6.97 18.33 -5.42
N LEU A 138 5.99 17.42 -5.36
CA LEU A 138 5.49 16.90 -4.09
C LEU A 138 6.60 16.21 -3.29
N GLY A 139 7.41 15.38 -3.96
CA GLY A 139 8.53 14.65 -3.35
C GLY A 139 9.80 15.46 -3.12
N GLN A 140 9.80 16.77 -3.39
CA GLN A 140 10.98 17.65 -3.32
C GLN A 140 12.16 17.16 -4.18
N LEU A 141 11.86 16.62 -5.36
CA LEU A 141 12.81 16.08 -6.32
C LEU A 141 13.17 17.11 -7.40
N ASP A 142 14.31 16.93 -8.07
CA ASP A 142 14.74 17.77 -9.17
C ASP A 142 13.93 17.46 -10.45
N ILE A 143 13.13 18.43 -10.89
CA ILE A 143 12.26 18.34 -12.07
C ILE A 143 13.07 18.35 -13.37
N ALA A 144 14.21 19.06 -13.38
CA ALA A 144 15.07 19.21 -14.53
C ALA A 144 15.91 17.95 -14.76
N GLU A 145 16.36 17.30 -13.69
CA GLU A 145 17.06 16.02 -13.80
C GLU A 145 16.09 14.87 -14.10
N ARG A 146 16.28 14.21 -15.24
CA ARG A 146 15.44 13.09 -15.72
C ARG A 146 16.25 11.86 -16.12
N ARG A 147 17.57 11.91 -15.91
CA ARG A 147 18.56 10.91 -16.35
C ARG A 147 19.11 10.09 -15.19
N LEU A 148 18.81 10.49 -13.96
CA LEU A 148 19.22 9.81 -12.74
C LEU A 148 18.01 9.34 -11.93
N PRO A 149 18.11 8.20 -11.22
CA PRO A 149 17.10 7.82 -10.24
C PRO A 149 16.98 8.88 -9.14
N GLN A 150 15.76 9.11 -8.65
CA GLN A 150 15.52 10.00 -7.52
C GLN A 150 14.48 9.40 -6.58
N ASP A 151 14.71 9.54 -5.27
CA ASP A 151 13.87 9.03 -4.20
C ASP A 151 13.45 10.18 -3.29
N GLY A 152 12.22 10.14 -2.81
CA GLY A 152 11.68 11.13 -1.89
C GLY A 152 10.46 10.62 -1.13
N GLN A 153 9.86 11.52 -0.38
CA GLN A 153 8.64 11.25 0.38
C GLN A 153 7.78 12.50 0.39
N PHE A 154 6.47 12.32 0.38
CA PHE A 154 5.51 13.41 0.51
C PHE A 154 4.26 12.97 1.25
N THR A 155 3.53 13.94 1.79
CA THR A 155 2.23 13.72 2.44
C THR A 155 1.18 14.58 1.74
N VAL A 156 0.03 13.98 1.45
CA VAL A 156 -1.14 14.67 0.88
C VAL A 156 -2.36 14.41 1.75
N GLU A 157 -3.27 15.37 1.81
CA GLU A 157 -4.55 15.20 2.47
C GLU A 157 -5.57 14.63 1.47
N LEU A 158 -6.07 13.41 1.75
CA LEU A 158 -7.04 12.70 0.92
C LEU A 158 -8.28 12.42 1.77
N ALA A 159 -9.43 12.97 1.39
CA ALA A 159 -10.68 12.90 2.16
C ALA A 159 -10.48 13.28 3.65
N SER A 160 -9.74 14.35 3.92
CA SER A 160 -9.39 14.84 5.26
C SER A 160 -8.52 13.90 6.10
N ILE A 161 -7.88 12.92 5.48
CA ILE A 161 -6.91 12.02 6.11
C ILE A 161 -5.52 12.30 5.52
N PRO A 162 -4.51 12.60 6.35
CA PRO A 162 -3.14 12.72 5.87
C PRO A 162 -2.60 11.35 5.45
N VAL A 163 -2.21 11.21 4.18
CA VAL A 163 -1.64 9.99 3.62
C VAL A 163 -0.24 10.27 3.10
N SER A 164 0.72 9.48 3.60
CA SER A 164 2.14 9.60 3.23
C SER A 164 2.52 8.59 2.14
N PHE A 165 3.36 9.04 1.21
CA PHE A 165 3.85 8.24 0.09
C PHE A 165 5.36 8.32 0.01
N ARG A 166 6.04 7.19 -0.18
CA ARG A 166 7.40 7.18 -0.73
C ARG A 166 7.31 7.23 -2.25
N ILE A 167 8.13 8.06 -2.87
CA ILE A 167 8.23 8.20 -4.32
C ILE A 167 9.61 7.78 -4.78
N ALA A 168 9.65 6.96 -5.83
CA ALA A 168 10.87 6.65 -6.56
C ALA A 168 10.64 6.92 -8.05
N THR A 169 11.59 7.59 -8.68
CA THR A 169 11.61 7.89 -10.11
C THR A 169 12.81 7.20 -10.75
N LEU A 170 12.63 6.62 -11.93
CA LEU A 170 13.67 5.92 -12.68
C LEU A 170 13.56 6.24 -14.18
N PRO A 171 14.63 6.71 -14.83
CA PRO A 171 14.65 6.91 -16.27
C PRO A 171 14.39 5.58 -17.01
N CYS A 172 13.52 5.62 -18.01
CA CYS A 172 13.14 4.47 -18.85
C CYS A 172 13.08 4.90 -20.33
N SER A 173 12.97 3.93 -21.23
CA SER A 173 12.67 4.24 -22.63
C SER A 173 11.30 4.95 -22.72
N GLY A 174 11.26 6.13 -23.33
CA GLY A 174 10.02 6.91 -23.48
C GLY A 174 9.64 7.81 -22.30
N GLY A 175 10.45 7.90 -21.24
CA GLY A 175 10.20 8.84 -20.13
C GLY A 175 10.66 8.32 -18.77
N GLU A 176 10.08 8.84 -17.70
CA GLU A 176 10.41 8.43 -16.34
C GLU A 176 9.33 7.51 -15.79
N LYS A 177 9.74 6.32 -15.31
CA LYS A 177 8.87 5.48 -14.51
C LYS A 177 8.81 6.05 -13.09
N ILE A 178 7.61 6.15 -12.55
CA ILE A 178 7.38 6.57 -11.16
C ILE A 178 6.66 5.46 -10.42
N VAL A 179 7.13 5.18 -9.21
CA VAL A 179 6.46 4.31 -8.26
C VAL A 179 6.16 5.10 -7.00
N LEU A 180 4.90 5.11 -6.60
CA LEU A 180 4.46 5.65 -5.32
C LEU A 180 4.08 4.49 -4.42
N ARG A 181 4.74 4.35 -3.28
CA ARG A 181 4.37 3.38 -2.25
C ARG A 181 3.56 4.09 -1.17
N LEU A 182 2.33 3.64 -0.95
CA LEU A 182 1.54 4.09 0.20
C LEU A 182 2.26 3.63 1.47
N LEU A 183 2.69 4.58 2.27
CA LEU A 183 3.08 4.30 3.64
C LEU A 183 1.80 4.09 4.42
N HIS A 184 1.47 2.83 4.64
CA HIS A 184 0.35 2.51 5.52
C HIS A 184 0.72 3.03 6.91
N GLN A 185 -0.07 3.97 7.43
CA GLN A 185 -0.16 4.18 8.86
C GLN A 185 -0.85 2.94 9.42
N VAL A 186 -0.07 1.86 9.60
CA VAL A 186 -0.52 0.71 10.36
C VAL A 186 -0.77 1.25 11.76
N GLN A 187 -2.04 1.44 12.10
CA GLN A 187 -2.43 2.03 13.39
C GLN A 187 -2.01 1.13 14.58
N GLN A 188 -1.70 -0.15 14.34
CA GLN A 188 -1.13 -1.06 15.34
C GLN A 188 -0.56 -2.33 14.70
N ALA A 189 0.53 -2.86 15.26
CA ALA A 189 0.98 -4.22 14.96
C ALA A 189 -0.16 -5.22 15.24
N LEU A 190 -0.26 -6.29 14.44
CA LEU A 190 -1.31 -7.30 14.64
C LEU A 190 -1.07 -8.05 15.95
N GLU A 191 -2.15 -8.47 16.60
CA GLU A 191 -2.07 -9.49 17.65
C GLU A 191 -1.49 -10.79 17.08
N LEU A 192 -0.75 -11.56 17.89
CA LEU A 192 -0.10 -12.79 17.43
C LEU A 192 -1.11 -13.81 16.88
N GLU A 193 -2.30 -13.85 17.47
CA GLU A 193 -3.46 -14.65 17.10
C GLU A 193 -3.93 -14.36 15.66
N GLN A 194 -3.70 -13.14 15.18
CA GLN A 194 -4.16 -12.66 13.88
C GLN A 194 -3.14 -12.87 12.76
N LEU A 195 -1.95 -13.38 13.09
CA LEU A 195 -0.88 -13.66 12.11
C LEU A 195 -1.19 -14.84 11.19
N GLY A 196 -2.23 -15.64 11.47
CA GLY A 196 -2.60 -16.80 10.65
C GLY A 196 -1.86 -18.08 10.99
N MET A 197 -1.21 -18.13 12.16
CA MET A 197 -0.64 -19.36 12.73
C MET A 197 -1.75 -20.29 13.20
N SER A 198 -1.52 -21.61 13.12
CA SER A 198 -2.34 -22.57 13.87
C SER A 198 -2.09 -22.45 15.38
N ALA A 199 -2.99 -22.96 16.21
CA ALA A 199 -2.86 -22.89 17.67
C ALA A 199 -1.53 -23.52 18.18
N ASP A 200 -1.10 -24.64 17.61
CA ASP A 200 0.19 -25.27 17.95
C ASP A 200 1.39 -24.41 17.52
N GLN A 201 1.36 -23.86 16.31
CA GLN A 201 2.40 -22.94 15.83
C GLN A 201 2.48 -21.68 16.68
N GLN A 202 1.33 -21.12 17.06
CA GLN A 202 1.25 -19.93 17.89
C GLN A 202 1.79 -20.20 19.29
N ALA A 203 1.45 -21.34 19.91
CA ALA A 203 1.98 -21.74 21.20
C ALA A 203 3.50 -21.91 21.17
N ARG A 204 4.04 -22.54 20.11
CA ARG A 204 5.49 -22.66 19.91
C ARG A 204 6.16 -21.30 19.71
N PHE A 205 5.55 -20.42 18.92
CA PHE A 205 6.08 -19.09 18.68
C PHE A 205 6.09 -18.26 19.96
N ALA A 206 4.99 -18.25 20.72
CA ALA A 206 4.91 -17.61 22.02
C ALA A 206 5.94 -18.18 23.02
N GLY A 207 6.15 -19.50 23.01
CA GLY A 207 7.19 -20.16 23.81
C GLY A 207 8.58 -19.67 23.43
N ALA A 208 8.93 -19.66 22.14
CA ALA A 208 10.21 -19.16 21.66
C ALA A 208 10.41 -17.67 21.94
N LEU A 209 9.34 -16.87 21.84
CA LEU A 209 9.37 -15.45 22.17
C LEU A 209 9.62 -15.21 23.65
N ASN A 210 9.22 -16.10 24.55
CA ASN A 210 9.44 -15.98 26.00
C ASN A 210 10.77 -16.57 26.48
N SER A 211 11.56 -17.16 25.58
CA SER A 211 12.91 -17.62 25.90
C SER A 211 13.81 -16.43 26.27
N PRO A 212 14.75 -16.61 27.23
CA PRO A 212 15.70 -15.56 27.60
C PRO A 212 16.70 -15.26 26.47
N GLN A 213 16.99 -16.25 25.63
CA GLN A 213 17.90 -16.10 24.51
C GLN A 213 17.51 -16.97 23.32
N GLY A 214 18.07 -16.66 22.16
CA GLY A 214 17.90 -17.45 20.95
C GLY A 214 17.67 -16.62 19.71
N LEU A 215 17.87 -17.20 18.53
CA LEU A 215 17.67 -16.56 17.25
C LEU A 215 16.38 -17.08 16.61
N ILE A 216 15.48 -16.14 16.30
CA ILE A 216 14.23 -16.37 15.55
C ILE A 216 14.35 -15.70 14.19
N LEU A 217 14.17 -16.47 13.12
CA LEU A 217 14.25 -15.99 11.74
C LEU A 217 12.90 -16.07 11.07
N VAL A 218 12.37 -14.92 10.64
CA VAL A 218 11.20 -14.88 9.75
C VAL A 218 11.70 -14.75 8.31
N THR A 219 11.33 -15.68 7.44
CA THR A 219 11.84 -15.76 6.08
C THR A 219 10.72 -15.77 5.06
N GLY A 220 11.07 -15.38 3.84
CA GLY A 220 10.12 -15.29 2.73
C GLY A 220 10.50 -14.21 1.72
N PRO A 221 9.87 -14.21 0.54
CA PRO A 221 10.11 -13.22 -0.49
C PRO A 221 9.69 -11.80 -0.05
N THR A 222 9.98 -10.80 -0.86
CA THR A 222 9.50 -9.43 -0.64
C THR A 222 7.97 -9.40 -0.62
N GLY A 223 7.38 -8.66 0.33
CA GLY A 223 5.92 -8.56 0.47
C GLY A 223 5.24 -9.77 1.12
N SER A 224 6.00 -10.70 1.72
CA SER A 224 5.47 -11.84 2.48
C SER A 224 4.98 -11.49 3.88
N GLY A 225 5.14 -10.24 4.34
CA GLY A 225 4.65 -9.79 5.65
C GLY A 225 5.62 -10.02 6.82
N LYS A 226 6.91 -10.29 6.56
CA LYS A 226 7.92 -10.54 7.61
C LYS A 226 7.98 -9.45 8.67
N THR A 227 8.02 -8.19 8.22
CA THR A 227 8.06 -7.01 9.12
C THR A 227 6.84 -6.96 10.05
N VAL A 228 5.65 -7.29 9.54
CA VAL A 228 4.43 -7.32 10.37
C VAL A 228 4.55 -8.39 11.45
N THR A 229 5.00 -9.59 11.09
CA THR A 229 5.23 -10.69 12.04
C THR A 229 6.26 -10.32 13.11
N LEU A 230 7.37 -9.69 12.71
CA LEU A 230 8.38 -9.22 13.67
C LEU A 230 7.85 -8.13 14.59
N TYR A 231 7.13 -7.15 14.05
CA TYR A 231 6.60 -6.05 14.85
C TYR A 231 5.53 -6.54 15.83
N SER A 232 4.69 -7.50 15.43
CA SER A 232 3.75 -8.19 16.31
C SER A 232 4.46 -8.93 17.45
N ALA A 233 5.58 -9.59 17.15
CA ALA A 233 6.40 -10.26 18.17
C ALA A 233 7.03 -9.28 19.17
N LEU A 234 7.57 -8.16 18.68
CA LEU A 234 8.12 -7.12 19.54
C LEU A 234 7.04 -6.49 20.41
N GLN A 235 5.87 -6.17 19.84
CA GLN A 235 4.75 -5.60 20.57
C GLN A 235 4.25 -6.53 21.68
N ALA A 236 4.25 -7.84 21.44
CA ALA A 236 3.87 -8.83 22.45
C ALA A 236 4.84 -8.91 23.65
N ARG A 237 6.11 -8.51 23.45
CA ARG A 237 7.14 -8.43 24.51
C ARG A 237 7.38 -7.02 25.04
N ASN A 238 6.67 -6.03 24.52
CA ASN A 238 6.87 -4.61 24.82
C ASN A 238 6.25 -4.24 26.17
N THR A 239 6.96 -4.57 27.23
CA THR A 239 6.63 -4.24 28.62
C THR A 239 7.74 -3.38 29.23
N PRO A 240 7.45 -2.54 30.24
CA PRO A 240 8.44 -1.61 30.81
C PRO A 240 9.69 -2.26 31.42
N ASP A 241 9.63 -3.55 31.73
CA ASP A 241 10.69 -4.38 32.29
C ASP A 241 11.56 -5.10 31.24
N VAL A 242 11.30 -4.88 29.94
CA VAL A 242 12.06 -5.50 28.84
C VAL A 242 12.64 -4.42 27.94
N ASN A 243 13.98 -4.36 27.85
CA ASN A 243 14.70 -3.41 27.00
C ASN A 243 14.79 -3.93 25.55
N ILE A 244 13.97 -3.37 24.66
CA ILE A 244 13.88 -3.78 23.26
C ILE A 244 14.56 -2.76 22.34
N TRP A 245 15.42 -3.27 21.46
CA TRP A 245 16.11 -2.48 20.43
C TRP A 245 15.86 -3.04 19.03
N SER A 246 15.69 -2.16 18.04
CA SER A 246 15.69 -2.52 16.62
C SER A 246 16.73 -1.75 15.81
N VAL A 247 17.24 -2.41 14.76
CA VAL A 247 18.09 -1.81 13.73
C VAL A 247 17.46 -2.04 12.37
N GLU A 248 17.10 -0.98 11.66
CA GLU A 248 16.20 -1.06 10.51
C GLU A 248 16.62 -0.15 9.34
N ASN A 249 16.22 -0.50 8.12
CA ASN A 249 16.58 0.25 6.92
C ASN A 249 15.42 0.32 5.90
N PRO A 250 14.50 1.30 6.01
CA PRO A 250 14.32 2.26 7.11
C PRO A 250 13.43 1.70 8.25
N VAL A 251 13.17 2.50 9.27
CA VAL A 251 12.09 2.21 10.25
C VAL A 251 10.75 2.37 9.53
N GLU A 252 9.93 1.32 9.51
CA GLU A 252 8.65 1.32 8.76
C GLU A 252 7.47 1.82 9.58
N ILE A 253 7.38 1.42 10.86
CA ILE A 253 6.33 1.88 11.78
C ILE A 253 7.00 2.27 13.10
N PRO A 254 6.89 3.54 13.54
CA PRO A 254 7.30 3.93 14.88
C PRO A 254 6.40 3.23 15.89
N LEU A 255 7.01 2.49 16.81
CA LEU A 255 6.32 1.82 17.90
C LEU A 255 6.79 2.46 19.22
N ALA A 256 5.86 2.76 20.12
CA ALA A 256 6.19 3.33 21.42
C ALA A 256 6.70 2.25 22.38
N GLY A 257 7.68 2.57 23.23
CA GLY A 257 8.21 1.64 24.24
C GLY A 257 9.45 0.84 23.81
N LEU A 258 9.92 1.02 22.58
CA LEU A 258 11.12 0.35 22.04
C LEU A 258 12.05 1.37 21.39
N ASN A 259 13.33 1.04 21.38
CA ASN A 259 14.36 1.90 20.83
C ASN A 259 14.65 1.49 19.37
N GLN A 260 14.21 2.29 18.40
CA GLN A 260 14.37 1.97 16.97
C GLN A 260 15.47 2.82 16.33
N THR A 261 16.51 2.16 15.81
CA THR A 261 17.63 2.82 15.12
C THR A 261 17.53 2.61 13.61
N GLN A 262 17.46 3.71 12.86
CA GLN A 262 17.53 3.67 11.41
C GLN A 262 18.98 3.68 10.90
N ILE A 263 19.28 2.81 9.95
CA ILE A 263 20.54 2.77 9.22
C ILE A 263 20.77 4.08 8.46
N ASN A 264 21.98 4.62 8.60
CA ASN A 264 22.43 5.83 7.92
C ASN A 264 23.87 5.63 7.42
N PRO A 265 24.05 5.10 6.19
CA PRO A 265 25.38 4.81 5.67
C PRO A 265 26.25 6.06 5.50
N ARG A 266 25.64 7.23 5.23
CA ARG A 266 26.37 8.50 5.10
C ARG A 266 27.01 8.94 6.41
N ALA A 267 26.39 8.60 7.54
CA ALA A 267 26.91 8.85 8.88
C ALA A 267 27.74 7.67 9.44
N GLY A 268 27.93 6.59 8.69
CA GLY A 268 28.62 5.37 9.15
C GLY A 268 27.79 4.45 10.06
N LEU A 269 26.48 4.70 10.20
CA LEU A 269 25.56 3.81 10.92
C LEU A 269 25.14 2.67 10.00
N THR A 270 25.86 1.54 10.06
CA THR A 270 25.57 0.30 9.33
C THR A 270 24.96 -0.73 10.28
N PHE A 271 24.41 -1.83 9.73
CA PHE A 271 23.87 -2.91 10.55
C PHE A 271 24.93 -3.45 11.53
N GLN A 272 26.15 -3.64 11.06
CA GLN A 272 27.25 -4.17 11.87
C GLN A 272 27.68 -3.19 12.97
N SER A 273 27.80 -1.89 12.67
CA SER A 273 28.25 -0.91 13.66
C SER A 273 27.21 -0.69 14.75
N VAL A 274 25.94 -0.59 14.37
CA VAL A 274 24.83 -0.44 15.33
C VAL A 274 24.67 -1.70 16.17
N LEU A 275 24.64 -2.89 15.56
CA LEU A 275 24.46 -4.15 16.30
C LEU A 275 25.58 -4.39 17.32
N ARG A 276 26.83 -4.06 17.00
CA ARG A 276 27.94 -4.09 17.96
C ARG A 276 27.80 -3.06 19.09
N ALA A 277 27.18 -1.92 18.83
CA ALA A 277 26.92 -0.91 19.85
C ALA A 277 25.77 -1.34 20.78
N LEU A 278 24.73 -1.97 20.22
CA LEU A 278 23.57 -2.45 20.98
C LEU A 278 23.95 -3.44 22.07
N LEU A 279 24.97 -4.28 21.86
CA LEU A 279 25.46 -5.20 22.91
C LEU A 279 26.02 -4.50 24.16
N ARG A 280 26.20 -3.17 24.13
CA ARG A 280 26.57 -2.34 25.28
C ARG A 280 25.43 -1.44 25.76
N GLN A 281 24.21 -1.69 25.29
CA GLN A 281 23.00 -0.95 25.68
C GLN A 281 22.10 -1.77 26.63
N ASP A 282 22.62 -2.87 27.17
CA ASP A 282 21.90 -3.79 28.06
C ASP A 282 20.55 -4.28 27.48
N PRO A 283 20.47 -4.72 26.21
CA PRO A 283 19.21 -5.12 25.62
C PRO A 283 18.78 -6.52 26.10
N ASP A 284 17.48 -6.74 26.26
CA ASP A 284 16.92 -8.09 26.41
C ASP A 284 16.57 -8.70 25.04
N ILE A 285 16.03 -7.86 24.15
CA ILE A 285 15.58 -8.25 22.82
C ILE A 285 16.20 -7.34 21.77
N ILE A 286 16.79 -7.97 20.74
CA ILE A 286 17.38 -7.28 19.60
C ILE A 286 16.66 -7.70 18.32
N MET A 287 16.13 -6.73 17.56
CA MET A 287 15.60 -6.97 16.23
C MET A 287 16.53 -6.39 15.17
N VAL A 288 17.00 -7.24 14.27
CA VAL A 288 17.79 -6.84 13.09
C VAL A 288 16.87 -6.93 11.89
N GLY A 289 16.57 -5.81 11.23
CA GLY A 289 15.58 -5.76 10.14
C GLY A 289 15.79 -6.83 9.08
N GLU A 290 17.04 -7.10 8.70
CA GLU A 290 17.42 -8.22 7.84
C GLU A 290 18.91 -8.57 7.98
N ILE A 291 19.24 -9.84 7.79
CA ILE A 291 20.63 -10.32 7.68
C ILE A 291 20.97 -10.43 6.19
N ARG A 292 21.86 -9.58 5.70
CA ARG A 292 22.29 -9.59 4.28
C ARG A 292 23.64 -10.26 4.04
N ASP A 293 24.50 -10.27 5.05
CA ASP A 293 25.90 -10.69 4.97
C ASP A 293 26.31 -11.53 6.18
N GLY A 294 27.44 -12.24 6.02
CA GLY A 294 27.97 -13.14 7.04
C GLY A 294 28.42 -12.44 8.31
N GLU A 295 28.93 -11.22 8.22
CA GLU A 295 29.36 -10.45 9.38
C GLU A 295 28.16 -10.10 10.28
N THR A 296 27.07 -9.59 9.69
CA THR A 296 25.82 -9.32 10.41
C THR A 296 25.24 -10.60 11.00
N ALA A 297 25.26 -11.70 10.25
CA ALA A 297 24.79 -13.01 10.72
C ALA A 297 25.58 -13.49 11.94
N GLU A 298 26.91 -13.37 11.90
CA GLU A 298 27.80 -13.82 12.97
C GLU A 298 27.59 -12.99 14.25
N ILE A 299 27.43 -11.66 14.14
CA ILE A 299 27.15 -10.81 15.29
C ILE A 299 25.78 -11.15 15.90
N ALA A 300 24.75 -11.34 15.06
CA ALA A 300 23.40 -11.69 15.52
C ALA A 300 23.38 -13.05 16.24
N ILE A 301 24.11 -14.04 15.72
CA ILE A 301 24.22 -15.36 16.35
C ILE A 301 24.99 -15.27 17.67
N LYS A 302 26.10 -14.53 17.72
CA LYS A 302 26.84 -14.31 18.97
C LYS A 302 25.96 -13.66 20.03
N ALA A 303 25.19 -12.63 19.66
CA ALA A 303 24.23 -12.00 20.56
C ALA A 303 23.23 -13.03 21.12
N ALA A 304 22.68 -13.88 20.25
CA ALA A 304 21.75 -14.94 20.64
C ALA A 304 22.38 -16.01 21.55
N GLN A 305 23.68 -16.28 21.41
CA GLN A 305 24.43 -17.19 22.29
C GLN A 305 24.74 -16.58 23.66
N THR A 306 24.81 -15.25 23.74
CA THR A 306 25.25 -14.52 24.95
C THR A 306 24.08 -13.90 25.71
N GLY A 307 22.93 -14.59 25.77
CA GLY A 307 21.83 -14.17 26.64
C GLY A 307 20.78 -13.24 26.03
N HIS A 308 20.78 -13.02 24.72
CA HIS A 308 19.81 -12.12 24.07
C HIS A 308 18.80 -12.90 23.23
N LEU A 309 17.54 -12.47 23.22
CA LEU A 309 16.60 -12.91 22.21
C LEU A 309 16.77 -12.04 20.95
N VAL A 310 17.12 -12.67 19.83
CA VAL A 310 17.40 -12.01 18.56
C VAL A 310 16.34 -12.37 17.54
N LEU A 311 15.70 -11.37 16.94
CA LEU A 311 14.75 -11.54 15.86
C LEU A 311 15.32 -10.94 14.57
N SER A 312 15.21 -11.65 13.45
CA SER A 312 15.62 -11.09 12.17
C SER A 312 14.87 -11.69 10.98
N THR A 313 15.16 -11.16 9.78
CA THR A 313 14.63 -11.67 8.53
C THR A 313 15.70 -12.13 7.56
N LEU A 314 15.31 -13.10 6.72
CA LEU A 314 16.06 -13.55 5.55
C LEU A 314 15.15 -13.68 4.32
N HIS A 315 15.75 -13.64 3.14
CA HIS A 315 15.08 -13.81 1.86
C HIS A 315 15.29 -15.23 1.31
N THR A 316 14.70 -16.23 1.97
CA THR A 316 14.68 -17.64 1.55
C THR A 316 13.23 -18.12 1.37
N ASN A 317 13.02 -19.21 0.63
CA ASN A 317 11.68 -19.69 0.27
C ASN A 317 11.14 -20.78 1.20
N SER A 318 11.97 -21.33 2.09
CA SER A 318 11.62 -22.41 3.02
C SER A 318 12.43 -22.33 4.31
N THR A 319 11.98 -23.06 5.33
CA THR A 319 12.71 -23.16 6.60
C THR A 319 14.08 -23.82 6.43
N THR A 320 14.17 -24.90 5.64
CA THR A 320 15.42 -25.63 5.40
C THR A 320 16.42 -24.85 4.54
N GLU A 321 15.97 -24.12 3.52
CA GLU A 321 16.84 -23.27 2.70
C GLU A 321 17.48 -22.15 3.52
N THR A 322 16.82 -21.72 4.60
CA THR A 322 17.37 -20.74 5.56
C THR A 322 18.66 -21.24 6.22
N LEU A 323 18.71 -22.52 6.61
CA LEU A 323 19.90 -23.14 7.19
C LEU A 323 21.05 -23.18 6.18
N VAL A 324 20.74 -23.54 4.94
CA VAL A 324 21.72 -23.55 3.83
C VAL A 324 22.23 -22.14 3.56
N ARG A 325 21.33 -21.14 3.56
CA ARG A 325 21.70 -19.74 3.33
C ARG A 325 22.66 -19.21 4.39
N LEU A 326 22.44 -19.51 5.66
CA LEU A 326 23.37 -19.15 6.74
C LEU A 326 24.75 -19.77 6.52
N GLN A 327 24.81 -21.05 6.12
CA GLN A 327 26.09 -21.70 5.78
C GLN A 327 26.78 -21.04 4.58
N GLN A 328 26.03 -20.68 3.54
CA GLN A 328 26.56 -19.96 2.37
C GLN A 328 27.08 -18.56 2.71
N MET A 329 26.54 -17.92 3.74
CA MET A 329 27.06 -16.66 4.28
C MET A 329 28.35 -16.84 5.09
N GLY A 330 28.85 -18.07 5.26
CA GLY A 330 30.07 -18.38 6.01
C GLY A 330 29.85 -18.68 7.49
N VAL A 331 28.59 -18.78 7.95
CA VAL A 331 28.30 -19.13 9.34
C VAL A 331 28.56 -20.62 9.58
N ALA A 332 29.42 -20.92 10.56
CA ALA A 332 29.72 -22.29 10.94
C ALA A 332 28.50 -23.03 11.51
N ARG A 333 28.36 -24.33 11.18
CA ARG A 333 27.20 -25.15 11.56
C ARG A 333 26.95 -25.21 13.07
N TRP A 334 28.01 -25.29 13.86
CA TRP A 334 27.93 -25.33 15.31
C TRP A 334 27.35 -24.03 15.88
N MET A 335 27.67 -22.87 15.28
CA MET A 335 27.10 -21.58 15.68
C MET A 335 25.59 -21.55 15.43
N ILE A 336 25.15 -22.01 14.25
CA ILE A 336 23.73 -22.11 13.89
C ILE A 336 23.00 -23.02 14.89
N SER A 337 23.52 -24.23 15.12
CA SER A 337 22.90 -25.22 16.02
C SER A 337 22.76 -24.73 17.46
N SER A 338 23.72 -23.94 17.95
CA SER A 338 23.72 -23.47 19.34
C SER A 338 22.83 -22.25 19.62
N ALA A 339 22.39 -21.55 18.57
CA ALA A 339 21.74 -20.25 18.72
C ALA A 339 20.36 -20.18 18.06
N LEU A 340 20.16 -20.89 16.96
CA LEU A 340 18.91 -20.85 16.22
C LEU A 340 17.82 -21.60 16.98
N SER A 341 16.74 -20.91 17.33
CA SER A 341 15.60 -21.48 18.05
C SER A 341 14.43 -21.76 17.13
N MET A 342 14.21 -20.90 16.12
CA MET A 342 13.05 -21.02 15.24
C MET A 342 13.29 -20.38 13.87
N VAL A 343 12.78 -21.03 12.83
CA VAL A 343 12.64 -20.45 11.49
C VAL A 343 11.18 -20.48 11.07
N ILE A 344 10.65 -19.34 10.64
CA ILE A 344 9.29 -19.17 10.17
C ILE A 344 9.35 -18.78 8.69
N ALA A 345 9.03 -19.69 7.78
CA ALA A 345 8.89 -19.35 6.37
C ALA A 345 7.46 -18.90 6.07
N GLN A 346 7.31 -17.71 5.50
CA GLN A 346 6.03 -17.02 5.39
C GLN A 346 5.72 -16.61 3.95
N ARG A 347 4.44 -16.75 3.59
CA ARG A 347 3.86 -16.18 2.36
C ARG A 347 2.51 -15.54 2.68
N LEU A 348 2.14 -14.49 1.94
CA LEU A 348 0.78 -13.94 1.98
C LEU A 348 -0.04 -14.48 0.81
N VAL A 349 -1.23 -14.96 1.11
CA VAL A 349 -2.24 -15.34 0.12
C VAL A 349 -3.45 -14.42 0.22
N ARG A 350 -4.13 -14.21 -0.90
CA ARG A 350 -5.35 -13.39 -0.95
C ARG A 350 -6.50 -14.15 -0.32
N ARG A 351 -7.29 -13.47 0.52
CA ARG A 351 -8.49 -14.05 1.14
C ARG A 351 -9.67 -13.89 0.20
N LEU A 352 -10.47 -14.94 0.03
CA LEU A 352 -11.74 -14.82 -0.67
C LEU A 352 -12.63 -13.80 0.04
N CYS A 353 -13.31 -12.97 -0.75
CA CYS A 353 -14.22 -11.97 -0.23
C CYS A 353 -15.35 -12.65 0.57
N PRO A 354 -15.56 -12.27 1.84
CA PRO A 354 -16.59 -12.89 2.67
C PRO A 354 -18.01 -12.57 2.17
N TYR A 355 -18.18 -11.50 1.39
CA TYR A 355 -19.48 -11.02 0.92
C TYR A 355 -19.95 -11.66 -0.39
N CYS A 356 -19.04 -12.16 -1.24
CA CYS A 356 -19.40 -12.68 -2.55
C CYS A 356 -18.88 -14.08 -2.85
N ARG A 357 -18.00 -14.66 -2.01
CA ARG A 357 -17.54 -16.05 -2.22
C ARG A 357 -18.73 -16.99 -2.39
N GLN A 358 -18.64 -17.86 -3.39
CA GLN A 358 -19.65 -18.87 -3.66
C GLN A 358 -19.05 -20.26 -3.62
N GLU A 359 -19.87 -21.24 -3.29
CA GLU A 359 -19.47 -22.63 -3.36
C GLU A 359 -19.52 -23.11 -4.83
N ALA A 360 -18.40 -23.58 -5.34
CA ALA A 360 -18.26 -24.15 -6.67
C ALA A 360 -18.93 -25.53 -6.72
N SER A 361 -19.54 -25.87 -7.85
CA SER A 361 -20.16 -27.18 -8.08
C SER A 361 -19.15 -28.29 -8.33
N ARG A 362 -17.95 -27.96 -8.84
CA ARG A 362 -16.88 -28.92 -9.15
C ARG A 362 -15.86 -29.00 -8.02
N HIS A 363 -15.39 -30.22 -7.75
CA HIS A 363 -14.29 -30.46 -6.83
C HIS A 363 -12.95 -30.26 -7.55
N THR A 364 -12.05 -29.50 -6.93
CA THR A 364 -10.63 -29.60 -7.25
C THR A 364 -10.07 -30.78 -6.47
N GLU A 365 -9.77 -31.86 -7.18
CA GLU A 365 -9.11 -33.02 -6.57
C GLU A 365 -7.60 -32.81 -6.58
N LEU A 366 -7.00 -32.88 -5.40
CA LEU A 366 -5.56 -33.04 -5.25
C LEU A 366 -5.24 -34.51 -4.99
N PRO A 367 -4.08 -35.02 -5.45
CA PRO A 367 -3.63 -36.34 -5.06
C PRO A 367 -3.63 -36.48 -3.53
N ARG A 368 -4.17 -37.58 -3.00
CA ARG A 368 -4.23 -37.80 -1.54
C ARG A 368 -2.86 -37.85 -0.88
N THR A 369 -1.82 -38.18 -1.66
CA THR A 369 -0.41 -38.11 -1.25
C THR A 369 0.06 -36.68 -0.98
N LEU A 370 -0.53 -35.68 -1.67
CA LEU A 370 -0.23 -34.27 -1.48
C LEU A 370 -1.15 -33.63 -0.44
N TRP A 371 -2.45 -33.96 -0.48
CA TRP A 371 -3.43 -33.39 0.42
C TRP A 371 -4.51 -34.41 0.81
N PRO A 372 -4.57 -34.83 2.11
CA PRO A 372 -5.37 -35.99 2.51
C PRO A 372 -6.87 -35.69 2.67
N ARG A 373 -7.28 -34.42 2.68
CA ARG A 373 -8.66 -33.99 2.93
C ARG A 373 -9.26 -33.29 1.71
N PRO A 374 -10.57 -33.37 1.46
CA PRO A 374 -11.21 -32.59 0.41
C PRO A 374 -10.95 -31.09 0.60
N LEU A 375 -10.64 -30.39 -0.48
CA LEU A 375 -10.49 -28.94 -0.43
C LEU A 375 -11.87 -28.26 -0.29
N PRO A 376 -11.96 -27.16 0.47
CA PRO A 376 -13.14 -26.31 0.48
C PRO A 376 -13.45 -25.80 -0.93
N ARG A 377 -14.72 -25.89 -1.34
CA ARG A 377 -15.17 -25.52 -2.70
C ARG A 377 -15.45 -24.03 -2.86
N TRP A 378 -14.67 -23.14 -2.26
CA TRP A 378 -14.95 -21.70 -2.36
C TRP A 378 -14.23 -21.08 -3.56
N GLN A 379 -14.98 -20.32 -4.38
CA GLN A 379 -14.43 -19.60 -5.54
C GLN A 379 -14.66 -18.08 -5.46
N PRO A 380 -13.77 -17.27 -6.07
CA PRO A 380 -13.97 -15.83 -6.19
C PRO A 380 -15.01 -15.53 -7.27
N THR A 381 -15.92 -14.61 -7.00
CA THR A 381 -16.97 -14.16 -7.94
C THR A 381 -16.85 -12.68 -8.27
N GLY A 382 -16.60 -11.85 -7.26
CA GLY A 382 -16.53 -10.39 -7.41
C GLY A 382 -17.80 -9.68 -6.93
N CYS A 383 -17.60 -8.52 -6.30
CA CYS A 383 -18.64 -7.57 -5.90
C CYS A 383 -17.99 -6.21 -5.64
N ASP A 384 -18.80 -5.17 -5.43
CA ASP A 384 -18.35 -3.78 -5.24
C ASP A 384 -17.46 -3.56 -4.01
N ARG A 385 -17.43 -4.52 -3.08
CA ARG A 385 -16.63 -4.43 -1.85
C ARG A 385 -15.24 -5.05 -1.98
N CYS A 386 -14.98 -5.77 -3.06
CA CYS A 386 -13.78 -6.59 -3.21
C CYS A 386 -13.10 -6.31 -4.53
N TYR A 387 -11.91 -6.87 -4.70
CA TYR A 387 -11.18 -6.75 -5.94
C TYR A 387 -11.00 -8.14 -6.56
N HIS A 388 -11.69 -8.40 -7.67
CA HIS A 388 -11.78 -9.72 -8.33
C HIS A 388 -12.13 -10.89 -7.38
N GLY A 389 -13.06 -10.66 -6.44
CA GLY A 389 -13.50 -11.69 -5.50
C GLY A 389 -12.57 -11.91 -4.30
N PHE A 390 -11.55 -11.06 -4.12
CA PHE A 390 -10.63 -11.11 -2.98
C PHE A 390 -10.73 -9.86 -2.11
N TYR A 391 -10.56 -10.03 -0.81
CA TYR A 391 -10.56 -8.94 0.16
C TYR A 391 -9.49 -9.15 1.23
N GLY A 392 -8.34 -8.50 1.04
CA GLY A 392 -7.24 -8.57 1.99
C GLY A 392 -6.44 -9.86 1.86
N ARG A 393 -5.51 -10.07 2.78
CA ARG A 393 -4.53 -11.15 2.75
C ARG A 393 -4.45 -11.86 4.10
N VAL A 394 -3.96 -13.09 4.09
CA VAL A 394 -3.64 -13.88 5.28
C VAL A 394 -2.29 -14.55 5.05
N ALA A 395 -1.50 -14.73 6.10
CA ALA A 395 -0.26 -15.47 6.00
C ALA A 395 -0.52 -16.98 6.04
N ILE A 396 0.31 -17.72 5.30
CA ILE A 396 0.52 -19.14 5.44
C ILE A 396 1.96 -19.31 5.92
N LEU A 397 2.13 -20.09 6.98
CA LEU A 397 3.39 -20.21 7.68
C LEU A 397 3.83 -21.66 7.80
N GLU A 398 5.10 -21.89 7.51
CA GLU A 398 5.83 -23.10 7.87
C GLU A 398 6.75 -22.74 9.03
N VAL A 399 6.59 -23.43 10.17
CA VAL A 399 7.33 -23.15 11.40
C VAL A 399 8.22 -24.33 11.72
N LEU A 400 9.53 -24.10 11.67
CA LEU A 400 10.56 -25.04 12.08
C LEU A 400 11.08 -24.62 13.45
N VAL A 401 10.79 -25.43 14.47
CA VAL A 401 11.38 -25.27 15.81
C VAL A 401 12.64 -26.11 15.87
N ILE A 402 13.73 -25.52 16.36
CA ILE A 402 14.96 -26.25 16.63
C ILE A 402 14.86 -26.79 18.06
N ALA A 403 14.87 -28.11 18.18
CA ALA A 403 14.86 -28.85 19.44
C ALA A 403 16.05 -29.82 19.46
N ASP A 404 16.37 -30.32 20.66
CA ASP A 404 17.49 -31.24 20.93
C ASP A 404 17.42 -32.56 20.14
#